data_AF-A0A854DWE2-F1
#
_entry.id   AF-A0A854DWE2-F1
#
_cell.length_a   1.000
_cell.length_b   1.000
_cell.length_c   1.000
_cell.angle_alpha   90.00
_cell.angle_beta   90.00
_cell.angle_gamma   90.00
#
_symmetry.space_group_name_H-M   'P 1'
#
loop_
_entity.id
_entity.type
_entity.pdbx_description
1 polymer ?
#
loop_
_entity_poly.entity_id
_entity_poly.type
_entity_poly.pdbx_seq_one_letter_code
_entity_poly.pdbx_strand_id
1 'polypeptide(L)'
;MKGGIVVAAVAAFALIACGKAEQGPSVEQVAKAYEQYLNANLVAELGQRVEVRGWGDLNADCNPSGPERTTCVTGGTLDVIGFQGGRQLKEDPAPVPARADLVFEKRAGQWVLIDAQKKP
;
A
#
# COMPACT_ATOMS: atom_id res chain seq x y z
N MET A 1 42.66 40.65 5.57
CA MET A 1 42.07 39.38 6.04
C MET A 1 41.09 39.69 7.18
N LYS A 2 39.84 39.23 7.04
CA LYS A 2 38.64 39.32 7.92
C LYS A 2 37.49 39.72 6.99
N GLY A 3 36.73 38.81 6.38
CA GLY A 3 35.99 37.70 6.99
C GLY A 3 34.51 38.03 6.82
N GLY A 4 34.04 38.07 5.56
CA GLY A 4 32.65 38.37 5.22
C GLY A 4 31.75 37.21 5.60
N ILE A 5 30.78 37.45 6.48
CA ILE A 5 29.76 36.48 6.85
C ILE A 5 28.65 36.58 5.80
N VAL A 6 28.59 35.59 4.93
CA VAL A 6 27.45 35.35 4.04
C VAL A 6 26.34 34.75 4.90
N VAL A 7 25.33 35.55 5.22
CA VAL A 7 24.09 35.06 5.83
C VAL A 7 23.34 34.28 4.74
N ALA A 8 23.54 32.97 4.73
CA ALA A 8 22.70 32.06 3.97
C ALA A 8 21.30 32.05 4.59
N ALA A 9 20.44 32.94 4.10
CA ALA A 9 19.02 32.87 4.37
C ALA A 9 18.50 31.58 3.73
N VAL A 10 18.30 30.57 4.59
CA VAL A 10 17.67 29.30 4.24
C VAL A 10 16.28 29.65 3.70
N ALA A 11 16.11 29.50 2.38
CA ALA A 11 14.81 29.55 1.74
C ALA A 11 13.96 28.41 2.30
N ALA A 12 13.16 28.72 3.31
CA ALA A 12 12.07 27.86 3.74
C ALA A 12 11.02 27.87 2.61
N PHE A 13 11.18 26.95 1.66
CA PHE A 13 10.11 26.54 0.77
C PHE A 13 9.05 25.82 1.62
N ALA A 14 8.22 26.61 2.30
CA ALA A 14 6.93 26.16 2.77
C ALA A 14 6.06 25.92 1.52
N LEU A 15 6.25 24.75 0.91
CA LEU A 15 5.23 24.16 0.06
C LEU A 15 4.04 23.84 0.97
N ILE A 16 3.21 24.85 1.22
CA ILE A 16 1.85 24.66 1.68
C ILE A 16 1.15 23.97 0.52
N ALA A 17 1.24 22.65 0.48
CA ALA A 17 0.35 21.80 -0.27
C ALA A 17 -1.05 21.97 0.34
N CYS A 18 -1.73 23.06 -0.02
CA CYS A 18 -3.18 23.13 -0.04
C CYS A 18 -3.68 22.18 -1.14
N GLY A 19 -3.53 20.89 -0.91
CA GLY A 19 -4.14 19.83 -1.69
C GLY A 19 -4.96 19.01 -0.71
N LYS A 20 -6.23 18.74 -1.04
CA LYS A 20 -7.13 17.87 -0.28
C LYS A 20 -6.32 16.74 0.36
N ALA A 21 -6.25 16.71 1.69
CA ALA A 21 -5.65 15.60 2.40
C ALA A 21 -6.25 14.32 1.81
N GLU A 22 -5.41 13.43 1.27
CA GLU A 22 -5.87 12.19 0.64
C GLU A 22 -6.81 11.50 1.63
N GLN A 23 -8.10 11.40 1.28
CA GLN A 23 -9.16 10.93 2.18
C GLN A 23 -9.09 9.40 2.40
N GLY A 24 -8.04 8.75 1.91
CA GLY A 24 -7.84 7.30 1.96
C GLY A 24 -6.37 6.92 1.80
N PRO A 25 -6.07 5.61 1.81
CA PRO A 25 -4.74 5.10 1.55
C PRO A 25 -4.34 5.32 0.09
N SER A 26 -3.03 5.46 -0.15
CA SER A 26 -2.49 5.46 -1.50
C SER A 26 -2.62 4.08 -2.16
N VAL A 27 -2.53 4.02 -3.49
CA VAL A 27 -2.56 2.74 -4.23
C VAL A 27 -1.43 1.80 -3.78
N GLU A 28 -0.26 2.34 -3.45
CA GLU A 28 0.85 1.54 -2.89
C GLU A 28 0.48 0.95 -1.52
N GLN A 29 -0.15 1.72 -0.64
CA GLN A 29 -0.65 1.21 0.64
C GLN A 29 -1.72 0.13 0.45
N VAL A 30 -2.59 0.28 -0.55
CA VAL A 30 -3.56 -0.75 -0.95
C VAL A 30 -2.86 -2.01 -1.44
N ALA A 31 -1.83 -1.90 -2.29
CA ALA A 31 -1.05 -3.03 -2.78
C ALA A 31 -0.34 -3.79 -1.64
N LYS A 32 0.24 -3.06 -0.67
CA LYS A 32 0.86 -3.64 0.53
C LYS A 32 -0.14 -4.30 1.46
N ALA A 33 -1.32 -3.73 1.64
CA ALA A 33 -2.41 -4.37 2.35
C ALA A 33 -2.90 -5.63 1.63
N TYR A 34 -2.89 -5.63 0.30
CA TYR A 34 -3.22 -6.81 -0.49
C TYR A 34 -2.20 -7.94 -0.26
N GLU A 35 -0.90 -7.62 -0.17
CA GLU A 35 0.12 -8.59 0.25
C GLU A 35 -0.17 -9.17 1.64
N GLN A 36 -0.55 -8.33 2.60
CA GLN A 36 -0.93 -8.79 3.95
C GLN A 36 -2.13 -9.74 3.90
N TYR A 37 -3.18 -9.37 3.16
CA TYR A 37 -4.37 -10.21 2.96
C TYR A 37 -4.02 -11.55 2.31
N LEU A 38 -3.22 -11.56 1.24
CA LEU A 38 -2.79 -12.79 0.58
C LEU A 38 -2.05 -13.71 1.55
N ASN A 39 -1.08 -13.17 2.29
CA ASN A 39 -0.29 -13.95 3.25
C ASN A 39 -1.11 -14.45 4.45
N ALA A 40 -2.10 -13.69 4.91
CA ALA A 40 -2.99 -14.12 5.99
C ALA A 40 -3.85 -15.35 5.62
N ASN A 41 -3.98 -15.64 4.32
CA ASN A 41 -4.73 -16.79 3.80
C ASN A 41 -3.83 -17.95 3.34
N LEU A 42 -2.51 -17.89 3.61
CA LEU A 42 -1.55 -18.95 3.31
C LEU A 42 -1.17 -19.74 4.56
N VAL A 43 -0.66 -20.96 4.36
CA VAL A 43 -0.18 -21.80 5.47
C VAL A 43 1.28 -21.45 5.77
N ALA A 44 1.48 -20.47 6.65
CA ALA A 44 2.80 -19.95 7.01
C ALA A 44 3.70 -21.04 7.62
N GLU A 45 3.14 -22.02 8.32
CA GLU A 45 3.85 -23.18 8.90
C GLU A 45 4.46 -24.08 7.82
N LEU A 46 3.91 -24.07 6.60
CA LEU A 46 4.50 -24.74 5.43
C LEU A 46 5.52 -23.86 4.68
N GLY A 47 5.87 -22.71 5.27
CA GLY A 47 6.78 -21.74 4.69
C GLY A 47 6.23 -21.05 3.45
N GLN A 48 4.91 -21.01 3.27
CA GLN A 48 4.25 -20.30 2.17
C GLN A 48 4.23 -18.80 2.43
N ARG A 49 4.64 -18.02 1.44
CA ARG A 49 4.59 -16.55 1.48
C ARG A 49 4.41 -16.03 0.06
N VAL A 50 3.78 -14.86 -0.06
CA VAL A 50 3.68 -14.11 -1.31
C VAL A 50 4.24 -12.70 -1.10
N GLU A 51 4.88 -12.16 -2.11
CA GLU A 51 5.33 -10.76 -2.15
C GLU A 51 4.78 -10.07 -3.39
N VAL A 52 4.21 -8.88 -3.21
CA VAL A 52 3.75 -8.04 -4.32
C VAL A 52 4.95 -7.26 -4.85
N ARG A 53 5.21 -7.41 -6.16
CA ARG A 53 6.33 -6.77 -6.88
C ARG A 53 5.87 -5.66 -7.83
N GLY A 54 4.63 -5.70 -8.27
CA GLY A 54 4.06 -4.72 -9.20
C GLY A 54 2.58 -4.47 -8.91
N TRP A 55 2.16 -3.22 -9.10
CA TRP A 55 0.78 -2.76 -8.90
C TRP A 55 0.38 -1.71 -9.94
N GLY A 56 1.06 -1.68 -11.10
CA GLY A 56 0.78 -0.70 -12.16
C GLY A 56 -0.64 -0.83 -12.73
N ASP A 57 -1.17 -2.06 -12.76
CA ASP A 57 -2.53 -2.37 -13.22
C ASP A 57 -3.55 -2.47 -12.06
N LEU A 58 -3.13 -2.18 -10.82
CA LEU A 58 -4.04 -2.16 -9.67
C LEU A 58 -4.86 -0.87 -9.69
N ASN A 59 -6.17 -1.03 -9.70
CA ASN A 59 -7.09 0.08 -9.46
C ASN A 59 -7.65 -0.03 -8.04
N ALA A 60 -7.74 1.11 -7.34
CA ALA A 60 -8.33 1.20 -6.01
C ALA A 60 -9.16 2.48 -5.90
N ASP A 61 -10.47 2.32 -5.73
CA ASP A 61 -11.39 3.42 -5.47
C ASP A 61 -11.76 3.44 -3.98
N CYS A 62 -11.10 4.32 -3.23
CA CYS A 62 -11.21 4.40 -1.78
C CYS A 62 -12.21 5.49 -1.36
N ASN A 63 -13.32 5.05 -0.79
CA ASN A 63 -14.39 5.93 -0.34
C ASN A 63 -14.53 5.88 1.19
N PRO A 64 -14.62 7.04 1.87
CA PRO A 64 -14.83 7.08 3.31
C PRO A 64 -16.07 6.28 3.73
N SER A 65 -15.90 5.36 4.67
CA SER A 65 -16.98 4.55 5.27
C SER A 65 -17.20 4.89 6.74
N GLY A 66 -16.44 5.84 7.30
CA GLY A 66 -16.59 6.40 8.64
C GLY A 66 -15.56 7.50 8.93
N PRO A 67 -15.54 8.10 10.14
CA PRO A 67 -14.65 9.22 10.49
C PRO A 67 -13.16 8.92 10.31
N GLU A 68 -12.76 7.68 10.59
CA GLU A 68 -11.39 7.19 10.43
C GLU A 68 -11.37 5.88 9.64
N ARG A 69 -12.39 5.64 8.81
CA ARG A 69 -12.52 4.41 8.03
C ARG A 69 -12.75 4.70 6.56
N THR A 70 -12.15 3.86 5.73
CA THR A 70 -12.35 3.90 4.28
C THR A 70 -12.48 2.49 3.73
N THR A 71 -13.27 2.36 2.67
CA THR A 71 -13.41 1.11 1.93
C THR A 71 -12.87 1.32 0.53
N CYS A 72 -11.88 0.54 0.16
CA CYS A 72 -11.25 0.56 -1.15
C CYS A 72 -11.80 -0.58 -2.00
N VAL A 73 -12.61 -0.23 -3.00
CA VAL A 73 -13.05 -1.16 -4.05
C VAL A 73 -11.88 -1.35 -5.00
N THR A 74 -11.37 -2.58 -5.10
CA THR A 74 -10.17 -2.86 -5.89
C THR A 74 -10.52 -3.36 -7.28
N GLY A 75 -9.57 -3.41 -8.20
CA GLY A 75 -9.73 -3.99 -9.52
C GLY A 75 -8.38 -4.22 -10.20
N GLY A 76 -8.41 -4.82 -11.39
CA GLY A 76 -7.19 -5.11 -12.15
C GLY A 76 -6.34 -6.20 -11.52
N THR A 77 -5.01 -6.07 -11.63
CA THR A 77 -4.03 -7.11 -11.26
C THR A 77 -2.86 -6.59 -10.43
N LEU A 78 -2.29 -7.50 -9.65
CA LEU A 78 -1.03 -7.34 -8.92
C LEU A 78 -0.02 -8.35 -9.46
N ASP A 79 1.23 -7.95 -9.60
CA ASP A 79 2.30 -8.89 -9.92
C ASP A 79 2.88 -9.45 -8.63
N VAL A 80 2.87 -10.77 -8.49
CA VAL A 80 3.27 -11.44 -7.25
C VAL A 80 4.34 -12.50 -7.48
N ILE A 81 5.21 -12.65 -6.47
CA ILE A 81 6.15 -13.76 -6.37
C ILE A 81 5.75 -14.64 -5.19
N GLY A 82 5.62 -15.95 -5.43
CA GLY A 82 5.36 -16.95 -4.41
C GLY A 82 6.64 -17.59 -3.90
N PHE A 83 6.65 -17.89 -2.60
CA PHE A 83 7.73 -18.57 -1.89
C PHE A 83 7.22 -19.82 -1.20
N GLN A 84 8.08 -20.83 -1.10
CA GLN A 84 7.88 -22.02 -0.27
C GLN A 84 9.19 -22.40 0.40
N GLY A 85 9.19 -22.47 1.74
CA GLY A 85 10.38 -22.80 2.52
C GLY A 85 11.54 -21.82 2.30
N GLY A 86 11.23 -20.53 2.09
CA GLY A 86 12.22 -19.48 1.81
C GLY A 86 12.75 -19.45 0.38
N ARG A 87 12.30 -20.36 -0.49
CA ARG A 87 12.69 -20.39 -1.91
C ARG A 87 11.58 -19.80 -2.78
N GLN A 88 11.97 -18.91 -3.68
CA GLN A 88 11.10 -18.41 -4.72
C GLN A 88 10.69 -19.54 -5.68
N LEU A 89 9.40 -19.64 -5.99
CA LEU A 89 8.83 -20.74 -6.78
C LEU A 89 8.98 -20.53 -8.29
N LYS A 90 8.93 -19.28 -8.75
CA LYS A 90 9.08 -18.87 -10.16
C LYS A 90 9.91 -17.61 -10.22
N GLU A 91 10.79 -17.49 -11.21
CA GLU A 91 11.66 -16.32 -11.40
C GLU A 91 10.86 -15.05 -11.70
N ASP A 92 9.95 -15.14 -12.67
CA ASP A 92 9.11 -14.00 -13.05
C ASP A 92 7.89 -13.84 -12.12
N PRO A 93 7.54 -12.59 -11.75
CA PRO A 93 6.26 -12.29 -11.12
C PRO A 93 5.09 -12.77 -11.97
N ALA A 94 4.06 -13.29 -11.31
CA ALA A 94 2.83 -13.70 -11.97
C ALA A 94 1.71 -12.67 -11.71
N PRO A 95 0.95 -12.27 -12.73
CA PRO A 95 -0.19 -11.39 -12.54
C PRO A 95 -1.31 -12.16 -11.83
N VAL A 96 -1.85 -11.59 -10.75
CA VAL A 96 -3.01 -12.12 -10.01
C VAL A 96 -4.10 -11.05 -9.88
N PRO A 97 -5.37 -11.40 -10.09
CA PRO A 97 -6.46 -10.43 -10.00
C PRO A 97 -6.71 -9.97 -8.57
N ALA A 98 -7.12 -8.72 -8.41
CA ALA A 98 -7.58 -8.17 -7.13
C ALA A 98 -9.00 -8.69 -6.78
N ARG A 99 -9.07 -9.85 -6.14
CA ARG A 99 -10.29 -10.57 -5.72
C ARG A 99 -10.89 -10.14 -4.37
N ALA A 100 -10.50 -8.99 -3.81
CA ALA A 100 -11.00 -8.56 -2.52
C ALA A 100 -11.03 -7.04 -2.42
N ASP A 101 -12.09 -6.51 -1.85
CA ASP A 101 -12.16 -5.11 -1.45
C ASP A 101 -11.59 -4.96 -0.05
N LEU A 102 -10.87 -3.87 0.22
CA LEU A 102 -10.10 -3.72 1.45
C LEU A 102 -10.71 -2.61 2.32
N VAL A 103 -10.81 -2.85 3.62
CA VAL A 103 -11.28 -1.86 4.59
C VAL A 103 -10.11 -1.42 5.46
N PHE A 104 -9.91 -0.11 5.55
CA PHE A 104 -8.85 0.49 6.34
C PHE A 104 -9.41 1.31 7.48
N GLU A 105 -8.64 1.37 8.57
CA GLU A 105 -8.85 2.28 9.68
C GLU A 105 -7.59 3.13 9.90
N LYS A 106 -7.78 4.43 10.12
CA LYS A 106 -6.68 5.35 10.41
C LYS A 106 -6.31 5.21 11.89
N ARG A 107 -5.09 4.76 12.18
CA ARG A 107 -4.55 4.61 13.53
C ARG A 107 -3.22 5.32 13.64
N ALA A 108 -3.07 6.21 14.63
CA ALA A 108 -1.87 7.02 14.82
C ALA A 108 -1.39 7.73 13.52
N GLY A 109 -2.33 8.18 12.69
CA GLY A 109 -2.04 8.84 11.41
C GLY A 109 -1.76 7.92 10.22
N GLN A 110 -1.72 6.59 10.41
CA GLN A 110 -1.46 5.60 9.37
C GLN A 110 -2.72 4.81 9.01
N TRP A 111 -2.90 4.49 7.73
CA TRP A 111 -3.97 3.58 7.29
C TRP A 111 -3.55 2.14 7.54
N VAL A 112 -4.35 1.41 8.32
CA VAL A 112 -4.13 0.01 8.67
C VAL A 112 -5.25 -0.83 8.09
N LEU A 113 -4.90 -1.95 7.44
CA LEU A 113 -5.89 -2.93 6.98
C LEU A 113 -6.59 -3.54 8.19
N ILE A 114 -7.92 -3.46 8.23
CA ILE A 114 -8.73 -4.05 9.30
C ILE A 114 -9.66 -5.16 8.82
N ASP A 115 -10.01 -5.18 7.54
CA ASP A 115 -10.86 -6.22 6.95
C ASP A 115 -10.61 -6.33 5.44
N ALA A 116 -10.91 -7.50 4.88
CA ALA A 116 -10.83 -7.78 3.44
C ALA A 116 -12.04 -8.61 3.00
N GLN A 117 -12.82 -8.05 2.08
CA GLN A 117 -14.06 -8.64 1.60
C GLN A 117 -13.82 -9.31 0.26
N LYS A 118 -13.79 -10.65 0.26
CA LYS A 118 -13.61 -11.42 -0.97
C LYS A 118 -14.79 -11.17 -1.91
N LYS A 119 -14.48 -10.91 -3.17
CA LYS A 119 -15.46 -10.77 -4.25
C LYS A 119 -16.06 -12.12 -4.62
N PRO A 120 -17.35 -12.15 -5.04
CA PRO A 120 -17.99 -13.36 -5.54
C PRO A 120 -17.26 -13.98 -6.74
#